data_AF-A0A6N6VPR6-F1
#
_entry.id   AF-A0A6N6VPR6-F1
#
_cell.length_a   1.000
_cell.length_b   1.000
_cell.length_c   1.000
_cell.angle_alpha   90.00
_cell.angle_beta   90.00
_cell.angle_gamma   90.00
#
_symmetry.space_group_name_H-M   'P 1'
#
loop_
_entity.id
_entity.type
_entity.pdbx_description
1 polymer ?
#
loop_
_entity_poly.entity_id
_entity_poly.type
_entity_poly.pdbx_seq_one_letter_code
_entity_poly.pdbx_strand_id
1 'polypeptide(L)'
;MMQPPGSEREMSKVELECPNCYSVVAIDQTHQACGCGYKFQISDQTIFLDKDERIAQELALYHSTGDGSTLTEAVLARVASSILVTTESAFPDLRIVKRIDIVGAECVSGIGLLGILSAGVNDLIGGRAEGIQGELRLMRQSCLTDLKREAALRGANAIVGTQFSYSQLNGKNTAMLMLAVSGTAVVIE
;
A
#
# COMPACT_ATOMS: atom_id res chain seq x y z
N MET A 1 3.57 61.21 12.33
CA MET A 1 4.54 60.09 12.24
C MET A 1 3.94 58.91 12.98
N MET A 2 3.44 57.92 12.25
CA MET A 2 2.89 56.67 12.79
C MET A 2 3.67 55.53 12.13
N GLN A 3 4.28 54.68 12.94
CA GLN A 3 4.97 53.45 12.50
C GLN A 3 3.95 52.45 11.94
N PRO A 4 4.30 51.63 10.94
CA PRO A 4 3.46 50.53 10.49
C PRO A 4 3.49 49.38 11.52
N PRO A 5 2.38 48.67 11.76
CA PRO A 5 2.35 47.52 12.64
C PRO A 5 3.02 46.33 11.94
N GLY A 6 4.17 45.91 12.47
CA GLY A 6 4.68 44.57 12.26
C GLY A 6 3.74 43.59 12.97
N SER A 7 3.07 42.74 12.20
CA SER A 7 2.37 41.58 12.75
C SER A 7 3.31 40.39 12.64
N GLU A 8 3.99 40.09 13.76
CA GLU A 8 4.52 38.77 14.02
C GLU A 8 3.34 37.79 13.93
N ARG A 9 3.29 36.98 12.87
CA ARG A 9 2.33 35.87 12.78
C ARG A 9 2.82 34.79 13.74
N GLU A 10 2.19 34.71 14.89
CA GLU A 10 2.30 33.60 15.83
C GLU A 10 2.02 32.29 15.07
N MET A 11 3.05 31.46 14.89
CA MET A 11 2.97 30.18 14.18
C MET A 11 1.99 29.26 14.92
N SER A 12 0.82 29.05 14.34
CA SER A 12 -0.26 28.22 14.87
C SER A 12 0.17 26.76 14.98
N LYS A 13 -0.18 26.12 16.11
CA LYS A 13 -0.10 24.67 16.33
C LYS A 13 -0.65 23.91 15.12
N VAL A 14 0.06 22.87 14.69
CA VAL A 14 -0.38 21.99 13.59
C VAL A 14 -0.75 20.65 14.18
N GLU A 15 -1.98 20.20 13.95
CA GLU A 15 -2.41 18.84 14.30
C GLU A 15 -1.95 17.87 13.22
N LEU A 16 -1.16 16.87 13.61
CA LEU A 16 -0.60 15.86 12.72
C LEU A 16 -0.89 14.47 13.29
N GLU A 17 -1.14 13.51 12.41
CA GLU A 17 -1.27 12.11 12.78
C GLU A 17 0.13 11.46 12.84
N CYS A 18 0.47 10.86 13.97
CA CYS A 18 1.78 10.23 14.15
C CYS A 18 1.89 8.95 13.29
N PRO A 19 2.91 8.80 12.42
CA PRO A 19 3.05 7.62 11.57
C PRO A 19 3.40 6.34 12.35
N ASN A 20 3.84 6.46 13.61
CA ASN A 20 4.22 5.31 14.44
C ASN A 20 3.04 4.75 15.27
N CYS A 21 2.12 5.60 15.73
CA CYS A 21 1.04 5.17 16.64
C CYS A 21 -0.35 5.75 16.30
N TYR A 22 -0.48 6.48 15.20
CA TYR A 22 -1.73 7.04 14.68
C TYR A 22 -2.50 7.97 15.63
N SER A 23 -1.86 8.40 16.71
CA SER A 23 -2.43 9.42 17.59
C SER A 23 -2.35 10.78 16.92
N VAL A 24 -3.42 11.56 17.01
CA VAL A 24 -3.41 12.98 16.62
C VAL A 24 -2.62 13.74 17.68
N VAL A 25 -1.56 14.42 17.26
CA VAL A 25 -0.67 15.19 18.12
C VAL A 25 -0.62 16.62 17.62
N ALA A 26 -0.81 17.58 18.53
CA ALA A 26 -0.54 18.98 18.24
C ALA A 26 0.97 19.22 18.36
N ILE A 27 1.60 19.56 17.23
CA ILE A 27 3.04 19.82 17.12
C ILE A 27 3.25 21.34 17.01
N ASP A 28 4.26 21.85 17.71
CA ASP A 28 4.71 23.25 17.64
C ASP A 28 6.24 23.35 17.70
N GLN A 29 6.80 24.56 17.71
CA GLN A 29 8.26 24.78 17.77
C GLN A 29 8.92 24.16 19.03
N THR A 30 8.15 23.89 20.08
CA THR A 30 8.60 23.36 21.38
C THR A 30 8.24 21.89 21.60
N HIS A 31 7.16 21.40 20.97
CA HIS A 31 6.67 20.03 21.08
C HIS A 31 6.78 19.31 19.74
N GLN A 32 7.89 18.59 19.54
CA GLN A 32 8.21 17.85 18.32
C GLN A 32 8.26 16.34 18.54
N ALA A 33 7.55 15.81 19.54
CA ALA A 33 7.55 14.38 19.82
C ALA A 33 6.15 13.87 20.15
N CYS A 34 5.81 12.70 19.61
CA CYS A 34 4.63 11.95 20.02
C CYS A 34 4.93 11.20 21.33
N GLY A 35 3.90 10.94 22.15
CA GLY A 35 4.02 10.13 23.38
C GLY A 35 4.57 8.71 23.17
N CYS A 36 4.54 8.18 21.94
CA CYS A 36 5.18 6.92 21.57
C CYS A 36 6.70 7.00 21.33
N GLY A 37 7.29 8.19 21.39
CA GLY A 37 8.73 8.42 21.17
C GLY A 37 9.12 8.82 19.74
N TYR A 38 8.17 8.90 18.80
CA TYR A 38 8.43 9.39 17.44
C TYR A 38 8.71 10.91 17.44
N LYS A 39 9.84 11.32 16.87
CA LYS A 39 10.26 12.72 16.77
C LYS A 39 9.96 13.29 15.39
N PHE A 40 9.30 14.44 15.33
CA PHE A 40 8.99 15.17 14.13
C PHE A 40 10.15 16.11 13.80
N GLN A 41 10.55 16.20 12.53
CA GLN A 41 11.54 17.16 12.05
C GLN A 41 10.81 18.28 11.29
N ILE A 42 10.89 19.51 11.80
CA ILE A 42 10.32 20.70 11.16
C ILE A 42 11.48 21.46 10.52
N SER A 43 11.51 21.56 9.18
CA SER A 43 12.51 22.34 8.45
C SER A 43 11.86 23.56 7.82
N ASP A 44 12.35 24.76 8.18
CA ASP A 44 11.72 26.06 7.86
C ASP A 44 11.79 26.51 6.39
N GLN A 45 12.30 25.71 5.46
CA GLN A 45 12.40 26.13 4.04
C GLN A 45 12.21 24.96 3.07
N THR A 46 10.96 24.66 2.73
CA THR A 46 10.64 24.05 1.44
C THR A 46 9.23 24.50 1.07
N ILE A 47 9.06 24.95 -0.17
CA ILE A 47 7.81 25.43 -0.76
C ILE A 47 6.69 24.44 -0.43
N PHE A 48 5.76 24.84 0.44
CA PHE A 48 4.51 24.14 0.66
C PHE A 48 3.65 24.39 -0.59
N LEU A 49 3.81 23.55 -1.61
CA LEU A 49 2.61 23.12 -2.33
C LEU A 49 1.76 22.44 -1.26
N ASP A 50 0.51 22.89 -1.11
CA ASP A 50 -0.44 22.19 -0.27
C ASP A 50 -0.32 20.69 -0.58
N LYS A 51 -0.33 19.82 0.44
CA LYS A 51 -0.10 18.38 0.27
C LYS A 51 -1.01 17.82 -0.82
N ASP A 52 -2.20 18.39 -0.94
CA ASP A 52 -3.20 18.06 -1.95
C ASP A 52 -2.83 18.56 -3.36
N GLU A 53 -2.20 19.73 -3.48
CA GLU A 53 -1.76 20.32 -4.75
C GLU A 53 -0.56 19.56 -5.33
N ARG A 54 0.39 19.12 -4.49
CA ARG A 54 1.51 18.26 -4.93
C ARG A 54 1.03 16.88 -5.38
N ILE A 55 0.09 16.27 -4.65
CA ILE A 55 -0.54 15.01 -5.04
C ILE A 55 -1.28 15.17 -6.38
N ALA A 56 -2.00 16.28 -6.57
CA ALA A 56 -2.69 16.55 -7.83
C ALA A 56 -1.72 16.70 -9.01
N GLN A 57 -0.58 17.35 -8.80
CA GLN A 57 0.45 17.52 -9.83
C GLN A 57 1.12 16.19 -10.21
N GLU A 58 1.45 15.34 -9.23
CA GLU A 58 2.00 14.01 -9.47
C GLU A 58 0.99 13.09 -10.17
N LEU A 59 -0.29 13.12 -9.77
CA LEU A 59 -1.36 12.38 -10.45
C LEU A 59 -1.55 12.85 -11.89
N ALA A 60 -1.52 14.15 -12.13
CA ALA A 60 -1.62 14.71 -13.48
C ALA A 60 -0.44 14.27 -14.35
N LEU A 61 0.78 14.26 -13.79
CA LEU A 61 1.97 13.76 -14.49
C LEU A 61 1.80 12.28 -14.83
N TYR A 62 1.42 11.45 -13.85
CA TYR A 62 1.20 10.02 -14.05
C TYR A 62 0.14 9.71 -15.10
N HIS A 63 -0.98 10.43 -15.12
CA HIS A 63 -2.01 10.27 -16.15
C HIS A 63 -1.52 10.68 -17.55
N SER A 64 -0.54 11.59 -17.63
CA SER A 64 0.04 12.02 -18.90
C SER A 64 1.14 11.10 -19.42
N THR A 65 1.96 10.53 -18.54
CA THR A 65 3.14 9.73 -18.91
C THR A 65 2.90 8.24 -18.82
N GLY A 66 2.03 7.79 -17.92
CA GLY A 66 1.89 6.38 -17.54
C GLY A 66 3.14 5.83 -16.83
N ASP A 67 4.05 6.68 -16.37
CA ASP A 67 5.27 6.27 -15.68
C ASP A 67 5.12 6.49 -14.17
N GLY A 68 4.93 5.38 -13.43
CA GLY A 68 4.79 5.43 -11.98
C GLY A 68 6.13 5.48 -11.24
N SER A 69 7.27 5.33 -11.91
CA SER A 69 8.60 5.32 -11.26
C SER A 69 9.00 6.66 -10.64
N THR A 70 8.39 7.75 -11.10
CA THR A 70 8.63 9.11 -10.59
C THR A 70 7.68 9.50 -9.46
N LEU A 71 6.71 8.65 -9.11
CA LEU A 71 5.72 8.93 -8.09
C LEU A 71 6.32 8.84 -6.69
N THR A 72 5.87 9.71 -5.80
CA THR A 72 6.10 9.52 -4.37
C THR A 72 5.33 8.30 -3.85
N GLU A 73 5.83 7.68 -2.79
CA GLU A 73 5.21 6.50 -2.17
C GLU A 73 3.73 6.70 -1.83
N ALA A 74 3.36 7.89 -1.35
CA ALA A 74 1.99 8.22 -1.00
C ALA A 74 1.07 8.25 -2.24
N VAL A 75 1.53 8.81 -3.36
CA VAL A 75 0.76 8.87 -4.61
C VAL A 75 0.69 7.49 -5.26
N LEU A 76 1.81 6.76 -5.28
CA LEU A 76 1.87 5.40 -5.82
C LEU A 76 0.91 4.47 -5.07
N ALA A 77 0.87 4.52 -3.73
CA ALA A 77 -0.07 3.73 -2.94
C ALA A 77 -1.53 4.08 -3.27
N ARG A 78 -1.83 5.37 -3.50
CA ARG A 78 -3.17 5.85 -3.86
C ARG A 78 -3.59 5.36 -5.24
N VAL A 79 -2.73 5.49 -6.25
CA VAL A 79 -2.95 4.92 -7.59
C VAL A 79 -3.12 3.40 -7.52
N ALA A 80 -2.22 2.70 -6.84
CA ALA A 80 -2.29 1.24 -6.72
C ALA A 80 -3.61 0.79 -6.09
N SER A 81 -4.10 1.49 -5.06
CA SER A 81 -5.36 1.15 -4.41
C SER A 81 -6.59 1.23 -5.33
N SER A 82 -6.59 2.13 -6.33
CA SER A 82 -7.70 2.29 -7.27
C SER A 82 -7.66 1.31 -8.45
N ILE A 83 -6.57 0.57 -8.64
CA ILE A 83 -6.46 -0.42 -9.71
C ILE A 83 -7.49 -1.55 -9.51
N LEU A 84 -8.28 -1.78 -10.57
CA LEU A 84 -9.18 -2.91 -10.67
C LEU A 84 -8.37 -4.20 -10.83
N VAL A 85 -8.70 -5.24 -10.07
CA VAL A 85 -8.07 -6.56 -10.21
C VAL A 85 -9.17 -7.58 -10.40
N THR A 86 -9.09 -8.35 -11.49
CA THR A 86 -10.06 -9.40 -11.79
C THR A 86 -9.38 -10.69 -12.22
N THR A 87 -10.07 -11.80 -11.93
CA THR A 87 -9.70 -13.14 -12.41
C THR A 87 -10.25 -13.41 -13.82
N GLU A 88 -11.18 -12.58 -14.29
CA GLU A 88 -11.75 -12.68 -15.63
C GLU A 88 -10.71 -12.37 -16.70
N SER A 89 -10.71 -13.15 -17.79
CA SER A 89 -9.76 -13.05 -18.89
C SER A 89 -10.32 -12.36 -20.14
N ALA A 90 -11.65 -12.35 -20.30
CA ALA A 90 -12.35 -11.66 -21.39
C ALA A 90 -13.77 -11.31 -20.96
N PHE A 91 -14.10 -10.02 -20.97
CA PHE A 91 -15.44 -9.52 -20.70
C PHE A 91 -15.85 -8.53 -21.80
N PRO A 92 -17.07 -8.61 -22.38
CA PRO A 92 -17.51 -7.69 -23.43
C PRO A 92 -17.53 -6.23 -22.97
N ASP A 93 -17.87 -5.99 -21.70
CA ASP A 93 -18.00 -4.64 -21.15
C ASP A 93 -16.68 -4.09 -20.59
N LEU A 94 -15.58 -4.86 -20.64
CA LEU A 94 -14.26 -4.44 -20.17
C LEU A 94 -13.34 -4.21 -21.38
N ARG A 95 -13.45 -3.03 -21.98
CA ARG A 95 -12.71 -2.66 -23.18
C ARG A 95 -11.25 -2.34 -22.85
N ILE A 96 -10.36 -3.29 -23.16
CA ILE A 96 -8.91 -3.14 -23.01
C ILE A 96 -8.34 -2.32 -24.18
N VAL A 97 -7.85 -1.11 -23.90
CA VAL A 97 -7.22 -0.22 -24.89
C VAL A 97 -5.71 -0.45 -25.02
N LYS A 98 -5.05 -0.94 -23.97
CA LYS A 98 -3.62 -1.24 -24.00
C LYS A 98 -3.29 -2.43 -23.10
N ARG A 99 -2.47 -3.36 -23.60
CA ARG A 99 -1.82 -4.42 -22.81
C ARG A 99 -0.40 -3.96 -22.53
N ILE A 100 -0.03 -3.89 -21.26
CA ILE A 100 1.24 -3.31 -20.83
C ILE A 100 2.27 -4.42 -20.67
N ASP A 101 2.09 -5.28 -19.66
CA ASP A 101 3.02 -6.35 -19.33
C ASP A 101 2.36 -7.38 -18.38
N ILE A 102 3.04 -8.48 -18.13
CA ILE A 102 2.71 -9.43 -17.06
C ILE A 102 3.26 -8.89 -15.75
N VAL A 103 2.40 -8.77 -14.74
CA VAL A 103 2.77 -8.37 -13.37
C VAL A 103 2.68 -9.59 -12.45
N GLY A 104 3.52 -9.61 -11.41
CA GLY A 104 3.62 -10.68 -10.43
C GLY A 104 4.03 -10.19 -9.04
N ALA A 105 3.55 -10.89 -8.01
CA ALA A 105 3.99 -10.66 -6.65
C ALA A 105 4.03 -11.98 -5.88
N GLU A 106 5.00 -12.10 -4.99
CA GLU A 106 5.21 -13.28 -4.16
C GLU A 106 5.32 -12.93 -2.68
N CYS A 107 4.72 -13.76 -1.84
CA CYS A 107 4.79 -13.62 -0.40
C CYS A 107 5.00 -15.00 0.24
N VAL A 108 5.87 -15.06 1.25
CA VAL A 108 6.22 -16.31 1.96
C VAL A 108 5.86 -16.16 3.42
N SER A 109 5.11 -17.12 3.97
CA SER A 109 4.82 -17.23 5.39
C SER A 109 5.49 -18.46 5.98
N GLY A 110 6.32 -18.25 7.02
CA GLY A 110 6.99 -19.32 7.76
C GLY A 110 6.55 -19.49 9.21
N ILE A 111 5.89 -18.49 9.80
CA ILE A 111 5.60 -18.45 11.25
C ILE A 111 4.17 -18.94 11.55
N GLY A 112 3.21 -18.64 10.67
CA GLY A 112 1.80 -18.96 10.89
C GLY A 112 1.45 -20.45 10.84
N LEU A 113 2.17 -21.27 10.08
CA LEU A 113 1.85 -22.70 9.94
C LEU A 113 2.51 -23.56 11.04
N LEU A 114 3.71 -23.21 11.50
CA LEU A 114 4.43 -23.93 12.56
C LEU A 114 3.79 -23.75 13.95
N GLY A 115 3.34 -22.53 14.28
CA GLY A 115 2.66 -22.26 15.56
C GLY A 115 1.33 -23.01 15.72
N ILE A 116 0.65 -23.30 14.59
CA ILE A 116 -0.65 -23.98 14.57
C ILE A 116 -0.48 -25.52 14.66
N LEU A 117 0.58 -26.09 14.08
CA LEU A 117 0.89 -27.52 14.23
C LEU A 117 1.28 -27.88 15.68
N SER A 118 1.84 -26.94 16.45
CA SER A 118 2.12 -27.12 17.88
C SER A 118 0.93 -26.91 18.82
N ALA A 119 -0.17 -26.31 18.35
CA ALA A 119 -1.30 -25.88 19.20
C ALA A 119 -2.41 -26.95 19.40
N GLY A 120 -2.28 -28.13 18.79
CA GLY A 120 -3.18 -29.26 19.06
C GLY A 120 -4.35 -29.38 18.08
N VAL A 121 -4.60 -30.63 17.69
CA VAL A 121 -5.56 -31.11 16.68
C VAL A 121 -7.01 -31.09 17.22
N ASN A 122 -7.44 -29.99 17.86
CA ASN A 122 -8.80 -29.90 18.41
C ASN A 122 -9.81 -29.22 17.48
N ASP A 123 -9.36 -28.47 16.46
CA ASP A 123 -10.28 -27.75 15.54
C ASP A 123 -10.50 -28.46 14.20
N LEU A 124 -9.97 -29.68 14.04
CA LEU A 124 -9.89 -30.43 12.78
C LEU A 124 -11.04 -31.45 12.59
N ILE A 125 -12.23 -31.18 13.12
CA ILE A 125 -13.45 -31.95 12.84
C ILE A 125 -14.51 -31.01 12.26
N GLY A 126 -14.46 -30.81 10.93
CA GLY A 126 -15.54 -30.18 10.15
C GLY A 126 -15.70 -28.66 10.21
N GLY A 127 -14.81 -27.93 10.89
CA GLY A 127 -14.88 -26.48 11.10
C GLY A 127 -13.72 -25.70 10.49
N ARG A 128 -13.89 -24.38 10.33
CA ARG A 128 -12.86 -23.46 9.81
C ARG A 128 -11.67 -23.39 10.78
N ALA A 129 -10.44 -23.52 10.28
CA ALA A 129 -9.24 -23.23 11.06
C ALA A 129 -8.95 -21.72 11.02
N GLU A 130 -9.48 -20.94 11.96
CA GLU A 130 -9.40 -19.48 11.97
C GLU A 130 -7.97 -18.94 11.86
N GLY A 131 -7.00 -19.57 12.54
CA GLY A 131 -5.60 -19.20 12.45
C GLY A 131 -5.01 -19.36 11.04
N ILE A 132 -5.27 -20.51 10.39
CA ILE A 132 -4.78 -20.79 9.02
C ILE A 132 -5.48 -19.85 8.02
N GLN A 133 -6.79 -19.64 8.18
CA GLN A 133 -7.56 -18.77 7.30
C GLN A 133 -7.15 -17.29 7.43
N GLY A 134 -6.80 -16.85 8.64
CA GLY A 134 -6.26 -15.53 8.91
C GLY A 134 -4.92 -15.30 8.19
N GLU A 135 -3.99 -16.25 8.34
CA GLU A 135 -2.69 -16.16 7.67
C GLU A 135 -2.82 -16.13 6.15
N LEU A 136 -3.63 -17.03 5.57
CA LEU A 136 -3.90 -17.06 4.13
C LEU A 136 -4.57 -15.78 3.62
N ARG A 137 -5.35 -15.09 4.47
CA ARG A 137 -5.95 -13.80 4.14
C ARG A 137 -4.90 -12.70 4.11
N LEU A 138 -4.02 -12.64 5.10
CA LEU A 138 -2.92 -11.68 5.15
C LEU A 138 -1.97 -11.85 3.97
N MET A 139 -1.59 -13.10 3.64
CA MET A 139 -0.78 -13.40 2.47
C MET A 139 -1.43 -12.87 1.18
N ARG A 140 -2.72 -13.15 0.95
CA ARG A 140 -3.42 -12.63 -0.24
C ARG A 140 -3.45 -11.10 -0.28
N GLN A 141 -3.68 -10.44 0.85
CA GLN A 141 -3.72 -8.98 0.93
C GLN A 141 -2.35 -8.36 0.64
N SER A 142 -1.28 -8.93 1.18
CA SER A 142 0.10 -8.48 0.92
C SER A 142 0.43 -8.64 -0.57
N CYS A 143 0.30 -9.85 -1.09
CA CYS A 143 0.58 -10.16 -2.49
C CYS A 143 -0.26 -9.29 -3.47
N LEU A 144 -1.54 -9.03 -3.17
CA LEU A 144 -2.38 -8.13 -3.99
C LEU A 144 -1.95 -6.66 -3.91
N THR A 145 -1.48 -6.21 -2.76
CA THR A 145 -0.95 -4.84 -2.59
C THR A 145 0.27 -4.64 -3.47
N ASP A 146 1.20 -5.58 -3.44
CA ASP A 146 2.44 -5.53 -4.21
C ASP A 146 2.16 -5.67 -5.72
N LEU A 147 1.24 -6.55 -6.12
CA LEU A 147 0.82 -6.70 -7.52
C LEU A 147 0.22 -5.40 -8.08
N LYS A 148 -0.66 -4.74 -7.30
CA LYS A 148 -1.25 -3.46 -7.68
C LYS A 148 -0.19 -2.36 -7.77
N ARG A 149 0.77 -2.34 -6.85
CA ARG A 149 1.88 -1.40 -6.88
C ARG A 149 2.71 -1.57 -8.14
N GLU A 150 3.06 -2.80 -8.51
CA GLU A 150 3.81 -3.10 -9.73
C GLU A 150 3.05 -2.67 -10.99
N ALA A 151 1.74 -2.92 -11.04
CA ALA A 151 0.89 -2.46 -12.13
C ALA A 151 0.82 -0.93 -12.22
N ALA A 152 0.72 -0.24 -11.08
CA ALA A 152 0.74 1.22 -11.01
C ALA A 152 2.08 1.80 -11.48
N LEU A 153 3.21 1.18 -11.15
CA LEU A 153 4.53 1.60 -11.64
C LEU A 153 4.60 1.61 -13.18
N ARG A 154 3.82 0.75 -13.83
CA ARG A 154 3.82 0.56 -15.29
C ARG A 154 2.69 1.31 -16.00
N GLY A 155 1.93 2.16 -15.29
CA GLY A 155 0.87 2.96 -15.90
C GLY A 155 -0.46 2.23 -16.11
N ALA A 156 -0.66 1.09 -15.43
CA ALA A 156 -1.89 0.33 -15.56
C ALA A 156 -3.02 0.92 -14.69
N ASN A 157 -4.26 0.76 -15.14
CA ASN A 157 -5.46 1.05 -14.34
C ASN A 157 -6.27 -0.23 -14.01
N ALA A 158 -5.92 -1.37 -14.60
CA ALA A 158 -6.50 -2.67 -14.29
C ALA A 158 -5.50 -3.83 -14.44
N ILE A 159 -5.77 -4.93 -13.75
CA ILE A 159 -5.09 -6.22 -13.87
C ILE A 159 -6.15 -7.28 -14.16
N VAL A 160 -6.00 -8.00 -15.29
CA VAL A 160 -6.95 -9.04 -15.74
C VAL A 160 -6.29 -10.42 -15.75
N GLY A 161 -7.11 -11.48 -15.72
CA GLY A 161 -6.64 -12.85 -15.70
C GLY A 161 -5.79 -13.18 -14.47
N THR A 162 -6.11 -12.57 -13.33
CA THR A 162 -5.34 -12.74 -12.10
C THR A 162 -5.43 -14.17 -11.59
N GLN A 163 -4.30 -14.79 -11.25
CA GLN A 163 -4.24 -16.15 -10.74
C GLN A 163 -3.35 -16.22 -9.49
N PHE A 164 -3.81 -16.98 -8.49
CA PHE A 164 -3.05 -17.30 -7.27
C PHE A 164 -2.52 -18.74 -7.33
N SER A 165 -1.28 -18.93 -6.93
CA SER A 165 -0.62 -20.23 -6.82
C SER A 165 0.00 -20.38 -5.43
N TYR A 166 -0.47 -21.37 -4.67
CA TYR A 166 0.06 -21.72 -3.36
C TYR A 166 1.03 -22.88 -3.50
N SER A 167 2.23 -22.74 -2.93
CA SER A 167 3.25 -23.78 -2.96
C SER A 167 3.85 -23.97 -1.56
N GLN A 168 4.02 -25.22 -1.15
CA GLN A 168 4.71 -25.54 0.09
C GLN A 168 6.21 -25.61 -0.20
N LEU A 169 6.99 -24.90 0.62
CA LEU A 169 8.45 -24.98 0.55
C LEU A 169 8.92 -26.01 1.59
N ASN A 170 9.47 -27.12 1.12
CA ASN A 170 9.88 -28.23 1.97
C ASN A 170 11.18 -27.91 2.72
N GLY A 171 11.12 -27.85 4.06
CA GLY A 171 12.27 -27.85 4.95
C GLY A 171 12.15 -28.97 5.99
N LYS A 172 13.28 -29.56 6.42
CA LYS A 172 13.32 -30.74 7.31
C LYS A 172 12.50 -30.63 8.61
N ASN A 173 12.14 -29.42 9.04
CA ASN A 173 11.26 -29.13 10.18
C ASN A 173 10.55 -27.77 10.04
N THR A 174 10.39 -27.25 8.82
CA THR A 174 9.82 -25.92 8.59
C THR A 174 8.71 -26.03 7.57
N ALA A 175 7.47 -25.81 8.02
CA ALA A 175 6.31 -25.72 7.15
C ALA A 175 6.19 -24.27 6.67
N MET A 176 6.75 -23.98 5.50
CA MET A 176 6.64 -22.66 4.86
C MET A 176 5.63 -22.74 3.72
N LEU A 177 4.79 -21.71 3.61
CA LEU A 177 3.85 -21.54 2.52
C LEU A 177 4.24 -20.32 1.69
N MET A 178 4.44 -20.52 0.40
CA MET A 178 4.60 -19.46 -0.59
C MET A 178 3.27 -19.25 -1.31
N LEU A 179 2.91 -17.99 -1.52
CA LEU A 179 1.85 -17.57 -2.42
C LEU A 179 2.49 -16.72 -3.51
N ALA A 180 2.26 -17.10 -4.76
CA ALA A 180 2.55 -16.28 -5.93
C ALA A 180 1.22 -15.84 -6.56
N VAL A 181 1.14 -14.57 -6.96
CA VAL A 181 0.03 -14.04 -7.75
C VAL A 181 0.59 -13.43 -9.02
N SER A 182 -0.11 -13.63 -10.14
CA SER A 182 0.25 -13.01 -11.42
C SER A 182 -1.00 -12.59 -12.18
N GLY A 183 -0.84 -11.67 -13.12
CA GLY A 183 -1.90 -11.20 -14.00
C GLY A 183 -1.36 -10.34 -15.14
N THR A 184 -2.25 -9.87 -16.01
CA THR A 184 -1.88 -8.96 -17.11
C THR A 184 -2.26 -7.53 -16.76
N ALA A 185 -1.27 -6.64 -16.66
CA ALA A 185 -1.48 -5.22 -16.49
C ALA A 185 -1.99 -4.58 -17.79
N VAL A 186 -3.10 -3.86 -17.69
CA VAL A 186 -3.80 -3.28 -18.84
C VAL A 186 -4.28 -1.86 -18.56
N VAL A 187 -4.59 -1.14 -19.63
CA VAL A 187 -5.41 0.08 -19.59
C VAL A 187 -6.79 -0.26 -20.14
N ILE A 188 -7.83 0.05 -19.38
CA ILE A 188 -9.25 -0.01 -19.76
C ILE A 188 -9.84 1.40 -19.88
N GLU A 189 -10.93 1.54 -20.66
CA GLU A 189 -11.69 2.79 -20.83
C GLU A 189 -12.48 3.21 -19.58
#